data_AF-F8QD82-F1
#
_entry.id   AF-F8QD82-F1
#
_cell.length_a   1.000
_cell.length_b   1.000
_cell.length_c   1.000
_cell.angle_alpha   90.00
_cell.angle_beta   90.00
_cell.angle_gamma   90.00
#
_symmetry.space_group_name_H-M   'P 1'
#
loop_
_entity.id
_entity.type
_entity.pdbx_description
1 polymer ?
#
loop_
_entity_poly.entity_id
_entity_poly.type
_entity_poly.pdbx_seq_one_letter_code
_entity_poly.pdbx_strand_id
1 'polypeptide(L)'
;MSSYSNIITRPKSKEELFNLRHAQAHCCIEQIFGVFKRRFQILVCPPEFDMDIQARVPSALCMVHNYIRTHDPEDIDTFPEASTTSTLESTGSLTEGPTTEPDRLGVNSRRDQIAERMWASYCRELRTRGQLFTE
;
A
#
# COMPACT_ATOMS: atom_id res chain seq x y z
N MET A 1 1.66 15.44 -22.98
CA MET A 1 2.05 15.26 -21.57
C MET A 1 0.85 14.64 -20.86
N SER A 2 1.04 13.40 -20.41
CA SER A 2 -0.02 12.39 -20.25
C SER A 2 -0.93 12.66 -19.06
N SER A 3 -2.22 12.46 -19.32
CA SER A 3 -3.37 12.64 -18.44
C SER A 3 -3.42 11.59 -17.33
N TYR A 4 -2.73 11.82 -16.22
CA TYR A 4 -2.95 11.11 -14.95
C TYR A 4 -3.97 11.86 -14.09
N SER A 5 -5.10 12.23 -14.68
CA SER A 5 -6.30 12.46 -13.90
C SER A 5 -6.71 11.11 -13.31
N ASN A 6 -6.92 11.06 -11.99
CA ASN A 6 -7.64 10.01 -11.29
C ASN A 6 -9.08 9.97 -11.84
N ILE A 7 -9.26 9.52 -13.08
CA ILE A 7 -10.57 9.18 -13.58
C ILE A 7 -10.89 7.88 -12.86
N ILE A 8 -11.78 7.97 -11.88
CA ILE A 8 -12.50 6.82 -11.33
C ILE A 8 -13.36 6.29 -12.48
N THR A 9 -12.73 5.65 -13.46
CA THR A 9 -13.42 4.92 -14.51
C THR A 9 -13.94 3.64 -13.86
N ARG A 10 -15.21 3.36 -14.14
CA ARG A 10 -15.81 2.10 -13.73
C ARG A 10 -14.99 0.96 -14.34
N PRO A 11 -14.40 0.06 -13.53
CA PRO A 11 -13.58 -1.03 -14.07
C PRO A 11 -14.41 -1.89 -15.03
N LYS A 12 -13.86 -2.18 -16.21
CA LYS A 12 -14.52 -2.95 -17.27
C LYS A 12 -14.14 -4.42 -17.24
N SER A 13 -13.02 -4.77 -16.59
CA SER A 13 -12.57 -6.15 -16.43
C SER A 13 -12.11 -6.47 -15.00
N LYS A 14 -11.95 -7.76 -14.69
CA LYS A 14 -11.42 -8.24 -13.41
C LYS A 14 -9.98 -7.77 -13.18
N GLU A 15 -9.19 -7.70 -14.24
CA GLU A 15 -7.80 -7.24 -14.24
C GLU A 15 -7.71 -5.74 -13.97
N GLU A 16 -8.55 -4.92 -14.61
CA GLU A 16 -8.60 -3.48 -14.35
C GLU A 16 -9.02 -3.17 -12.90
N LEU A 17 -10.02 -3.90 -12.38
CA LEU A 17 -10.45 -3.74 -10.99
C LEU A 17 -9.33 -4.13 -10.03
N PHE A 18 -8.65 -5.25 -10.28
CA PHE A 18 -7.53 -5.70 -9.47
C PHE A 18 -6.40 -4.65 -9.49
N ASN A 19 -5.98 -4.20 -10.67
CA ASN A 19 -4.89 -3.23 -10.83
C ASN A 19 -5.23 -1.91 -10.14
N LEU A 20 -6.47 -1.42 -10.29
CA LEU A 20 -6.94 -0.21 -9.62
C LEU A 20 -6.86 -0.34 -8.10
N ARG A 21 -7.40 -1.44 -7.54
CA ARG A 21 -7.38 -1.68 -6.08
C ARG A 21 -5.98 -1.90 -5.55
N HIS A 22 -5.14 -2.59 -6.32
CA HIS A 22 -3.75 -2.81 -5.98
C HIS A 22 -2.97 -1.49 -5.96
N ALA A 23 -3.13 -0.64 -6.97
CA ALA A 23 -2.53 0.68 -7.01
C ALA A 23 -3.02 1.59 -5.86
N GLN A 24 -4.32 1.57 -5.56
CA GLN A 24 -4.87 2.31 -4.41
C GLN A 24 -4.27 1.84 -3.08
N ALA A 25 -4.17 0.52 -2.89
CA ALA A 25 -3.54 -0.04 -1.69
C ALA A 25 -2.05 0.34 -1.61
N HIS A 26 -1.33 0.28 -2.73
CA HIS A 26 0.07 0.67 -2.79
C HIS A 26 0.27 2.14 -2.45
N CYS A 27 -0.51 3.05 -3.05
CA CYS A 27 -0.50 4.47 -2.71
C CYS A 27 -0.73 4.70 -1.21
N CYS A 28 -1.69 4.02 -0.60
CA CYS A 28 -1.96 4.13 0.83
C CYS A 28 -0.77 3.64 1.68
N ILE A 29 -0.18 2.51 1.31
CA ILE A 29 1.00 1.95 1.99
C ILE A 29 2.20 2.91 1.89
N GLU A 30 2.46 3.46 0.71
CA GLU A 30 3.52 4.44 0.49
C GLU A 30 3.30 5.71 1.31
N GLN A 31 2.07 6.20 1.39
CA GLN A 31 1.71 7.35 2.22
C GLN A 31 1.99 7.08 3.71
N ILE A 32 1.59 5.90 4.21
CA ILE A 32 1.87 5.49 5.60
C ILE A 32 3.37 5.46 5.86
N PHE A 33 4.16 4.80 4.99
CA PHE A 33 5.62 4.78 5.15
C PHE A 33 6.24 6.17 5.04
N GLY A 34 5.68 7.06 4.22
CA GLY A 34 6.10 8.46 4.14
C GLY A 34 5.88 9.22 5.44
N VAL A 35 4.74 9.03 6.12
CA VAL A 35 4.48 9.58 7.46
C VAL A 35 5.48 9.01 8.47
N PHE A 36 5.67 7.70 8.48
CA PHE A 36 6.57 7.03 9.41
C PHE A 36 8.04 7.48 9.23
N LYS A 37 8.52 7.60 7.99
CA LYS A 37 9.89 8.07 7.70
C LYS A 37 10.11 9.53 8.12
N ARG A 38 9.11 10.40 7.94
CA ARG A 38 9.20 11.80 8.37
C ARG A 38 9.26 11.94 9.89
N ARG A 39 8.50 11.11 10.60
CA ARG A 39 8.42 11.15 12.07
C ARG A 39 9.56 10.41 12.75
N PHE A 40 9.95 9.26 12.21
CA PHE A 40 10.96 8.38 12.78
C PHE A 40 12.18 8.33 11.86
N GLN A 41 13.14 9.23 12.11
CA GLN A 41 14.38 9.33 11.32
C GLN A 41 15.18 8.02 11.27
N ILE A 42 15.00 7.13 12.25
CA ILE A 42 15.58 5.78 12.26
C ILE A 42 15.23 4.96 11.02
N LEU A 43 14.14 5.27 10.31
CA LEU A 43 13.76 4.63 9.05
C LEU A 43 14.42 5.24 7.79
N VAL A 44 15.11 6.37 7.95
CA VAL A 44 15.81 7.10 6.88
C VAL A 44 17.32 6.92 6.99
N CYS A 45 17.84 6.78 8.21
CA CYS A 45 19.25 6.50 8.44
C CYS A 45 19.62 5.09 7.94
N PRO A 46 20.80 4.93 7.31
CA PRO A 46 21.34 3.60 7.01
C PRO A 46 21.40 2.76 8.29
N PRO A 47 20.78 1.57 8.32
CA PRO A 47 20.79 0.76 9.51
C PRO A 47 22.18 0.14 9.70
N GLU A 48 22.84 0.49 10.79
CA GLU A 48 24.09 -0.15 11.26
C GLU A 48 23.83 -1.42 12.08
N PHE A 49 22.56 -1.81 12.21
CA PHE A 49 22.10 -2.93 13.02
C PHE A 49 21.97 -4.21 12.18
N ASP A 50 22.14 -5.37 12.83
CA ASP A 50 21.87 -6.67 12.22
C ASP A 50 20.42 -6.80 11.74
N MET A 51 20.19 -7.66 10.75
CA MET A 51 18.89 -7.87 10.11
C MET A 51 17.79 -8.26 11.11
N ASP A 52 18.13 -9.02 12.15
CA ASP A 52 17.22 -9.40 13.24
C ASP A 52 16.70 -8.19 14.02
N ILE A 53 17.52 -7.16 14.18
CA ILE A 53 17.15 -5.91 14.84
C ILE A 53 16.34 -5.06 13.86
N GLN A 54 16.78 -4.93 12.61
CA GLN A 54 16.04 -4.19 11.58
C GLN A 54 14.61 -4.71 11.41
N ALA A 55 14.39 -6.03 11.47
CA ALA A 55 13.07 -6.64 11.36
C ALA A 55 12.13 -6.28 12.54
N ARG A 56 12.67 -5.94 13.71
CA ARG A 56 11.89 -5.56 14.91
C ARG A 56 11.50 -4.08 14.93
N VAL A 57 12.28 -3.23 14.26
CA VAL A 57 12.07 -1.77 14.24
C VAL A 57 10.66 -1.38 13.78
N PRO A 58 10.12 -1.88 12.65
CA PRO A 58 8.78 -1.49 12.21
C PRO A 58 7.68 -1.78 13.25
N SER A 59 7.75 -2.94 13.92
CA SER A 59 6.77 -3.32 14.95
C SER A 59 6.83 -2.40 16.17
N ALA A 60 8.04 -2.09 16.64
CA ALA A 60 8.24 -1.15 17.75
C ALA A 60 7.71 0.25 17.41
N LEU A 61 7.97 0.75 16.19
CA LEU A 61 7.46 2.04 15.73
C LEU A 61 5.93 2.06 15.63
N CYS A 62 5.30 0.98 15.16
CA CYS A 62 3.84 0.87 15.16
C CYS A 62 3.26 0.93 16.59
N MET A 63 3.91 0.29 17.56
CA MET A 63 3.48 0.36 18.97
C MET A 63 3.59 1.79 19.52
N VAL A 64 4.73 2.46 19.30
CA VAL A 64 4.93 3.85 19.73
C VAL A 64 3.92 4.78 19.05
N HIS A 65 3.70 4.61 17.75
CA HIS A 65 2.71 5.40 17.01
C HIS A 65 1.29 5.22 17.56
N ASN A 66 0.88 3.98 17.82
CA ASN A 66 -0.44 3.68 18.39
C ASN A 66 -0.60 4.24 19.81
N TYR A 67 0.47 4.20 20.61
CA TYR A 67 0.47 4.78 21.96
C TYR A 67 0.26 6.30 21.91
N ILE A 68 1.02 6.99 21.06
CA ILE A 68 0.89 8.45 20.88
C ILE A 68 -0.50 8.79 20.37
N ARG A 69 -1.02 8.06 19.38
CA ARG A 69 -2.39 8.26 18.89
C ARG A 69 -3.47 8.17 19.97
N THR A 70 -3.24 7.34 20.98
CA THR A 70 -4.21 7.11 22.06
C THR A 70 -4.10 8.16 23.17
N HIS A 71 -2.89 8.63 23.47
CA HIS A 71 -2.60 9.46 24.64
C HIS A 71 -2.30 10.93 24.32
N ASP A 72 -1.94 11.24 23.08
CA ASP A 72 -1.61 12.59 22.60
C ASP A 72 -1.92 12.71 21.09
N PRO A 73 -3.21 12.85 20.72
CA PRO A 73 -3.61 12.91 19.31
C PRO A 73 -3.14 14.20 18.61
N GLU A 74 -2.97 15.30 19.33
CA GLU A 74 -2.56 16.60 18.78
C GLU A 74 -1.10 16.57 18.27
N ASP A 75 -0.26 15.73 18.87
CA ASP A 75 1.12 15.51 18.41
C ASP A 75 1.18 14.81 17.04
N ILE A 76 0.12 14.10 16.63
CA ILE A 76 0.06 13.51 15.28
C ILE A 76 -0.25 14.59 14.23
N ASP A 77 -1.17 15.51 14.54
CA ASP A 77 -1.66 16.54 13.62
C ASP A 77 -0.68 17.72 13.45
N THR A 78 0.31 17.82 14.34
CA THR A 78 1.33 18.89 14.32
C THR A 78 2.39 18.68 13.22
N PHE A 79 2.45 17.52 12.58
CA PHE A 79 3.36 17.27 11.45
C PHE A 79 2.72 17.74 10.14
N PRO A 80 3.18 18.86 9.54
CA PRO A 80 2.51 19.44 8.38
C PRO A 80 2.47 18.47 7.19
N GLU A 81 1.31 18.38 6.54
CA GLU A 81 1.12 17.78 5.22
C GLU A 81 1.86 18.59 4.15
N ALA A 82 3.19 18.55 4.14
CA ALA A 82 4.00 19.14 3.09
C ALA A 82 4.30 18.07 2.02
N SER A 83 4.02 18.42 0.77
CA SER A 83 4.16 17.63 -0.46
C SER A 83 5.43 16.79 -0.49
N THR A 84 5.24 15.50 -0.77
CA THR A 84 6.28 14.47 -0.88
C THR A 84 7.18 14.72 -2.08
N THR A 85 8.31 15.41 -1.88
CA THR A 85 9.46 15.29 -2.79
C THR A 85 10.35 14.18 -2.21
N SER A 86 10.02 12.93 -2.53
CA SER A 86 10.83 11.77 -2.12
C SER A 86 12.11 11.76 -2.95
N THR A 87 13.20 12.35 -2.45
CA THR A 87 14.53 12.08 -2.98
C THR A 87 14.81 10.59 -2.72
N LEU A 88 14.92 9.81 -3.81
CA LEU A 88 15.45 8.46 -3.78
C LEU A 88 16.80 8.50 -3.08
N GLU A 89 17.06 7.58 -2.15
CA GLU A 89 18.34 6.87 -2.10
C GLU A 89 18.33 5.70 -1.11
N SER A 90 18.94 4.61 -1.57
CA SER A 90 19.24 3.37 -0.86
C SER A 90 18.08 2.40 -0.58
N THR A 91 17.60 1.73 -1.64
CA THR A 91 17.00 0.40 -1.53
C THR A 91 18.06 -0.59 -1.06
N GLY A 92 17.89 -1.16 0.13
CA GLY A 92 18.71 -2.28 0.61
C GLY A 92 18.69 -3.43 -0.40
N SER A 93 19.84 -4.08 -0.57
CA SER A 93 20.01 -5.21 -1.49
C SER A 93 19.14 -6.38 -1.02
N LEU A 94 17.98 -6.54 -1.66
CA LEU A 94 17.18 -7.76 -1.57
C LEU A 94 17.90 -8.81 -2.41
N THR A 95 17.99 -10.04 -1.91
CA THR A 95 18.69 -11.15 -2.55
C THR A 95 18.25 -11.30 -4.02
N GLU A 96 19.10 -10.88 -4.95
CA GLU A 96 18.87 -11.03 -6.40
C GLU A 96 19.14 -12.47 -6.82
N GLY A 97 18.21 -13.36 -6.47
CA GLY A 97 18.08 -14.66 -7.11
C GLY A 97 17.07 -14.55 -8.27
N PRO A 98 17.33 -15.12 -9.46
CA PRO A 98 16.31 -15.16 -10.50
C PRO A 98 15.10 -15.94 -9.98
N THR A 99 13.92 -15.30 -9.98
CA THR A 99 12.64 -16.00 -9.70
C THR A 99 12.46 -17.13 -10.71
N THR A 100 12.36 -18.36 -10.24
CA THR A 100 12.16 -19.53 -11.11
C THR A 100 10.78 -19.44 -11.79
N GLU A 101 10.66 -19.89 -13.04
CA GLU A 101 9.37 -19.97 -13.76
C GLU A 101 8.19 -20.57 -12.96
N PRO A 102 8.35 -21.67 -12.19
CA PRO A 102 7.27 -22.18 -11.33
C PRO A 102 6.81 -21.18 -10.26
N ASP A 103 7.71 -20.34 -9.74
CA ASP A 103 7.36 -19.30 -8.76
C ASP A 103 6.47 -18.23 -9.41
N ARG A 104 6.74 -17.87 -10.68
CA ARG A 104 5.95 -16.90 -11.45
C ARG A 104 4.54 -17.42 -11.73
N LEU A 105 4.42 -18.69 -12.11
CA LEU A 105 3.13 -19.33 -12.37
C LEU A 105 2.27 -19.40 -11.10
N GLY A 106 2.86 -19.73 -9.96
CA GLY A 106 2.18 -19.77 -8.67
C GLY A 106 1.66 -18.40 -8.22
N VAL A 107 2.48 -17.35 -8.35
CA VAL A 107 2.09 -15.97 -8.01
C VAL A 107 0.98 -15.46 -8.93
N ASN A 108 1.07 -15.73 -10.23
CA ASN A 108 0.04 -15.34 -11.21
C ASN A 108 -1.29 -16.02 -10.91
N SER A 109 -1.29 -17.32 -10.59
CA SER A 109 -2.51 -18.03 -10.22
C SER A 109 -3.18 -17.44 -8.97
N ARG A 110 -2.40 -17.08 -7.94
CA ARG A 110 -2.94 -16.44 -6.74
C ARG A 110 -3.53 -15.06 -7.05
N ARG A 111 -2.87 -14.29 -7.91
CA ARG A 111 -3.34 -12.97 -8.34
C ARG A 111 -4.67 -13.07 -9.08
N ASP A 112 -4.79 -14.02 -9.99
CA ASP A 112 -6.00 -14.22 -10.79
C ASP A 112 -7.18 -14.68 -9.92
N GLN A 113 -6.94 -15.55 -8.93
CA GLN A 113 -7.96 -15.92 -7.95
C GLN A 113 -8.47 -14.72 -7.14
N ILE A 114 -7.57 -13.81 -6.74
CA ILE A 114 -7.97 -12.59 -6.03
C ILE A 114 -8.80 -11.68 -6.95
N ALA A 115 -8.37 -11.49 -8.20
CA ALA A 115 -9.08 -10.70 -9.19
C ALA A 115 -10.50 -11.24 -9.44
N GLU A 116 -10.66 -12.55 -9.55
CA GLU A 116 -11.97 -13.21 -9.73
C GLU A 116 -12.90 -12.99 -8.54
N ARG A 117 -12.40 -13.18 -7.31
CA ARG A 117 -13.20 -12.94 -6.09
C ARG A 117 -13.61 -11.47 -5.97
N MET A 118 -12.69 -10.54 -6.26
CA MET A 118 -12.96 -9.10 -6.26
C MET A 118 -14.04 -8.75 -7.29
N TRP A 119 -13.91 -9.28 -8.51
CA TRP A 119 -14.87 -9.06 -9.59
C TRP A 119 -16.25 -9.60 -9.26
N ALA A 120 -16.35 -10.83 -8.72
CA ALA A 120 -17.62 -11.41 -8.29
C ALA A 120 -18.31 -10.53 -7.22
N SER A 121 -17.55 -10.05 -6.23
CA SER A 121 -18.08 -9.14 -5.21
C SER A 121 -18.54 -7.81 -5.81
N TYR A 122 -17.76 -7.26 -6.75
CA TYR A 122 -18.07 -6.02 -7.44
C TYR A 122 -19.35 -6.11 -8.28
N CYS A 123 -19.52 -7.19 -9.05
CA CYS A 123 -20.74 -7.42 -9.83
C CYS A 123 -21.98 -7.66 -8.96
N ARG A 124 -21.84 -8.23 -7.76
CA ARG A 124 -22.94 -8.35 -6.80
C ARG A 124 -23.36 -6.96 -6.30
N GLU A 125 -22.40 -6.16 -5.86
CA GLU A 125 -22.65 -4.80 -5.36
C GLU A 125 -23.31 -3.92 -6.42
N LEU A 126 -22.86 -4.00 -7.68
CA LEU A 126 -23.47 -3.28 -8.79
C LEU A 126 -24.92 -3.70 -9.06
N ARG A 127 -25.25 -4.98 -8.88
CA ARG A 127 -26.63 -5.47 -9.00
C ARG A 127 -27.50 -4.94 -7.87
N THR A 128 -27.03 -5.02 -6.63
CA THR A 128 -27.74 -4.48 -5.46
C THR A 128 -28.03 -2.99 -5.61
N ARG A 129 -27.02 -2.20 -6.02
CA ARG A 129 -27.21 -0.77 -6.29
C ARG A 129 -28.16 -0.51 -7.44
N GLY A 130 -28.12 -1.30 -8.50
CA GLY A 130 -29.05 -1.20 -9.62
C GLY A 130 -30.51 -1.49 -9.23
N GLN A 131 -30.75 -2.39 -8.27
CA GLN A 131 -32.09 -2.71 -7.77
C GLN A 131 -32.67 -1.62 -6.86
N LEU A 132 -31.82 -0.89 -6.12
CA LEU A 132 -32.24 0.22 -5.25
C LEU A 132 -32.66 1.50 -6.02
N PHE A 133 -32.43 1.57 -7.33
CA PHE A 133 -32.84 2.70 -8.19
C PHE A 133 -34.12 2.42 -9.01
N THR A 134 -34.79 1.28 -8.78
CA THR A 134 -35.98 0.83 -9.54
C THR A 134 -37.28 0.75 -8.74
N GLU A 135 -37.32 1.27 -7.51
CA GLU A 135 -38.54 1.44 -6.69
C GLU A 135 -38.77 2.93 -6.39
#